data_AF-A0A957NR39-F1
#
_entry.id   AF-A0A957NR39-F1
#
_cell.length_a   1.000
_cell.length_b   1.000
_cell.length_c   1.000
_cell.angle_alpha   90.00
_cell.angle_beta   90.00
_cell.angle_gamma   90.00
#
_symmetry.space_group_name_H-M   'P 1'
#
loop_
_entity.id
_entity.type
_entity.pdbx_description
1 polymer ?
#
loop_
_entity_poly.entity_id
_entity_poly.type
_entity_poly.pdbx_seq_one_letter_code
_entity_poly.pdbx_strand_id
1 'polypeptide(L)'
;VCTVEELLADPEIEIVVDLTVPWAHPEVNRNILNAGKHVYTEKPFALTADDADSVLTLAHTKELRVGCAPDTVLGAGLQTCRQLIDEGAIGIPYAASGLILMRGPYDTARPNFQSYLQLGWDPLFDMAPYYLTALVNLLGPVRKVSGFATNVRPSITVDNPDSPLHGQTVPVTAPLNTAATLEFANGAIGTLQAAKEAFGYTPRLEIYGTEGILYANDPNMFGGAIQIKRPDGTLEEMPYSHGYGENSRGIGIADMAHAIRSGRPHRANGEVARHVIDITLGILESAQSERHIALTTSCERPAPLPVGLAHGELDA
;
A
#
# COMPACT_ATOMS: atom_id res chain seq x y z
N VAL A 1 -1.22 -33.10 -3.43
CA VAL A 1 -0.72 -31.79 -3.90
C VAL A 1 -1.60 -31.42 -5.07
N CYS A 2 -2.28 -30.28 -5.01
CA CYS A 2 -3.10 -29.76 -6.11
C CYS A 2 -2.20 -28.91 -7.02
N THR A 3 -2.25 -29.10 -8.34
CA THR A 3 -1.53 -28.23 -9.28
C THR A 3 -2.25 -26.89 -9.46
N VAL A 4 -1.57 -25.90 -10.05
CA VAL A 4 -2.21 -24.60 -10.34
C VAL A 4 -3.36 -24.77 -11.33
N GLU A 5 -3.19 -25.65 -12.33
CA GLU A 5 -4.22 -25.96 -13.31
C GLU A 5 -5.45 -26.62 -12.68
N GLU A 6 -5.24 -27.57 -11.76
CA GLU A 6 -6.32 -28.21 -11.01
C GLU A 6 -7.08 -27.18 -10.15
N LEU A 7 -6.35 -26.30 -9.47
CA LEU A 7 -6.94 -25.22 -8.65
C LEU A 7 -7.79 -24.27 -9.51
N LEU A 8 -7.28 -23.84 -10.66
CA LEU A 8 -8.00 -22.92 -11.55
C LEU A 8 -9.21 -23.58 -12.23
N ALA A 9 -9.16 -24.89 -12.46
CA ALA A 9 -10.24 -25.65 -13.07
C ALA A 9 -11.36 -26.00 -12.08
N ASP A 10 -11.12 -25.93 -10.76
CA ASP A 10 -12.09 -26.28 -9.74
C ASP A 10 -13.28 -25.29 -9.73
N PRO A 11 -14.53 -25.73 -10.02
CA PRO A 11 -15.69 -24.85 -10.04
C PRO A 11 -16.11 -24.36 -8.63
N GLU A 12 -15.68 -25.01 -7.54
CA GLU A 12 -16.03 -24.62 -6.17
C GLU A 12 -15.23 -23.39 -5.69
N ILE A 13 -14.11 -23.08 -6.33
CA ILE A 13 -13.28 -21.91 -6.01
C ILE A 13 -13.84 -20.69 -6.75
N GLU A 14 -14.06 -19.57 -6.06
CA GLU A 14 -14.52 -18.31 -6.67
C GLU A 14 -13.48 -17.19 -6.61
N ILE A 15 -12.58 -17.22 -5.62
CA ILE A 15 -11.53 -16.23 -5.41
C ILE A 15 -10.19 -16.96 -5.26
N VAL A 16 -9.16 -16.50 -5.97
CA VAL A 16 -7.78 -16.99 -5.82
C VAL A 16 -6.90 -15.88 -5.27
N VAL A 17 -6.02 -16.24 -4.33
CA VAL A 17 -5.02 -15.33 -3.78
C VAL A 17 -3.71 -15.50 -4.53
N ASP A 18 -3.19 -14.42 -5.10
CA ASP A 18 -1.87 -14.38 -5.74
C ASP A 18 -0.83 -13.78 -4.79
N LEU A 19 0.06 -14.63 -4.28
CA LEU A 19 1.19 -14.27 -3.42
C LEU A 19 2.54 -14.55 -4.12
N THR A 20 2.54 -14.52 -5.45
CA THR A 20 3.76 -14.73 -6.22
C THR A 20 4.70 -13.52 -6.09
N VAL A 21 5.78 -13.52 -6.86
CA VAL A 21 6.74 -12.43 -6.88
C VAL A 21 6.19 -11.26 -7.72
N PRO A 22 6.52 -10.00 -7.41
CA PRO A 22 5.90 -8.82 -8.03
C PRO A 22 5.87 -8.79 -9.56
N TRP A 23 6.93 -9.29 -10.22
CA TRP A 23 6.99 -9.34 -11.68
C TRP A 23 6.08 -10.41 -12.30
N ALA A 24 5.62 -11.40 -11.52
CA ALA A 24 4.70 -12.43 -11.96
C ALA A 24 3.23 -12.06 -11.75
N HIS A 25 2.93 -11.10 -10.86
CA HIS A 25 1.56 -10.70 -10.53
C HIS A 25 0.68 -10.47 -11.77
N PRO A 26 1.08 -9.70 -12.80
CA PRO A 26 0.19 -9.41 -13.92
C PRO A 26 -0.20 -10.67 -14.70
N GLU A 27 0.76 -11.56 -14.95
CA GLU A 27 0.50 -12.79 -15.70
C GLU A 27 -0.37 -13.76 -14.90
N VAL A 28 -0.05 -13.96 -13.62
CA VAL A 28 -0.79 -14.84 -12.71
C VAL A 28 -2.22 -14.33 -12.53
N ASN A 29 -2.40 -13.03 -12.29
CA ASN A 29 -3.71 -12.41 -12.16
C ASN A 29 -4.55 -12.56 -13.44
N ARG A 30 -3.95 -12.38 -14.63
CA ARG A 30 -4.66 -12.62 -15.91
C ARG A 30 -5.06 -14.08 -16.08
N ASN A 31 -4.23 -15.03 -15.67
CA ASN A 31 -4.55 -16.46 -15.73
C ASN A 31 -5.72 -16.82 -14.80
N ILE A 32 -5.74 -16.29 -13.58
CA ILE A 32 -6.84 -16.44 -12.61
C ILE A 32 -8.15 -15.89 -13.20
N LEU A 33 -8.12 -14.66 -13.73
CA LEU A 33 -9.29 -14.04 -14.34
C LEU A 33 -9.76 -14.82 -15.59
N ASN A 34 -8.85 -15.33 -16.41
CA ASN A 34 -9.19 -16.16 -17.57
C ASN A 34 -9.88 -17.46 -17.19
N ALA A 35 -9.56 -18.03 -16.03
CA ALA A 35 -10.25 -19.19 -15.44
C ALA A 35 -11.63 -18.85 -14.84
N GLY A 36 -12.09 -17.60 -14.94
CA GLY A 36 -13.41 -17.19 -14.45
C GLY A 36 -13.44 -16.94 -12.94
N LYS A 37 -12.28 -16.70 -12.31
CA LYS A 37 -12.15 -16.51 -10.86
C LYS A 37 -11.83 -15.07 -10.52
N HIS A 38 -12.38 -14.57 -9.42
CA HIS A 38 -11.93 -13.32 -8.84
C HIS A 38 -10.50 -13.45 -8.32
N VAL A 39 -9.77 -12.34 -8.23
CA VAL A 39 -8.37 -12.36 -7.77
C VAL A 39 -8.14 -11.38 -6.63
N TYR A 40 -7.38 -11.82 -5.63
CA TYR A 40 -6.84 -10.96 -4.57
C TYR A 40 -5.31 -11.09 -4.58
N THR A 41 -4.60 -10.03 -4.97
CA THR A 41 -3.14 -10.09 -5.21
C THR A 41 -2.34 -9.36 -4.12
N GLU A 42 -1.10 -9.76 -3.90
CA GLU A 42 -0.15 -9.03 -3.06
C GLU A 42 0.30 -7.71 -3.71
N LYS A 43 0.89 -6.83 -2.88
CA LYS A 43 1.51 -5.60 -3.37
C LYS A 43 2.95 -5.87 -3.83
N PRO A 44 3.50 -5.05 -4.73
CA PRO A 44 2.79 -4.05 -5.54
C PRO A 44 1.85 -4.73 -6.55
N PHE A 45 0.74 -4.07 -6.91
CA PHE A 45 -0.24 -4.60 -7.86
C PHE A 45 0.37 -4.97 -9.23
N ALA A 46 1.26 -4.12 -9.72
CA ALA A 46 2.10 -4.35 -10.88
C ALA A 46 3.35 -3.43 -10.81
N LEU A 47 4.32 -3.67 -11.69
CA LEU A 47 5.50 -2.81 -11.83
C LEU A 47 5.37 -1.77 -12.96
N THR A 48 4.35 -1.89 -13.80
CA THR A 48 4.08 -0.97 -14.91
C THR A 48 2.61 -0.59 -14.94
N ALA A 49 2.30 0.58 -15.51
CA ALA A 49 0.93 1.03 -15.72
C ALA A 49 0.17 0.10 -16.68
N ASP A 50 0.80 -0.25 -17.81
CA ASP A 50 0.20 -1.13 -18.83
C ASP A 50 -0.17 -2.50 -18.26
N ASP A 51 0.66 -3.10 -17.41
CA ASP A 51 0.34 -4.37 -16.76
C ASP A 51 -0.86 -4.24 -15.83
N ALA A 52 -0.88 -3.20 -14.99
CA ALA A 52 -2.00 -2.95 -14.08
C ALA A 52 -3.30 -2.72 -14.86
N ASP A 53 -3.25 -1.90 -15.91
CA ASP A 53 -4.40 -1.60 -16.77
C ASP A 53 -4.89 -2.83 -17.53
N SER A 54 -3.97 -3.71 -17.96
CA SER A 54 -4.32 -4.97 -18.63
C SER A 54 -5.12 -5.92 -17.72
N VAL A 55 -4.76 -5.99 -16.43
CA VAL A 55 -5.44 -6.85 -15.45
C VAL A 55 -6.83 -6.29 -15.15
N LEU A 56 -6.94 -4.99 -14.87
CA LEU A 56 -8.23 -4.36 -14.58
C LEU A 56 -9.17 -4.43 -15.78
N THR A 57 -8.69 -4.13 -16.99
CA THR A 57 -9.49 -4.21 -18.23
C THR A 57 -10.04 -5.63 -18.45
N LEU A 58 -9.22 -6.65 -18.22
CA LEU A 58 -9.65 -8.05 -18.33
C LEU A 58 -10.72 -8.38 -17.27
N ALA A 59 -10.52 -7.94 -16.03
CA ALA A 59 -11.47 -8.16 -14.96
C ALA A 59 -12.83 -7.52 -15.25
N HIS A 60 -12.83 -6.25 -15.69
CA HIS A 60 -14.04 -5.54 -16.14
C HIS A 60 -14.76 -6.27 -17.28
N THR A 61 -14.02 -6.73 -18.29
CA THR A 61 -14.58 -7.48 -19.43
C THR A 61 -15.24 -8.79 -19.01
N LYS A 62 -14.75 -9.42 -17.94
CA LYS A 62 -15.25 -10.69 -17.42
C LYS A 62 -16.23 -10.53 -16.26
N GLU A 63 -16.53 -9.29 -15.86
CA GLU A 63 -17.35 -8.98 -14.68
C GLU A 63 -16.81 -9.62 -13.40
N LEU A 64 -15.48 -9.71 -13.29
CA LEU A 64 -14.76 -10.26 -12.14
C LEU A 64 -14.14 -9.12 -11.32
N ARG A 65 -13.98 -9.36 -10.01
CA ARG A 65 -13.35 -8.40 -9.10
C ARG A 65 -11.86 -8.66 -8.92
N VAL A 66 -11.13 -7.57 -8.71
CA VAL A 66 -9.70 -7.54 -8.38
C VAL A 66 -9.54 -6.84 -7.04
N GLY A 67 -9.02 -7.55 -6.05
CA GLY A 67 -8.54 -7.00 -4.79
C GLY A 67 -7.01 -6.98 -4.75
N CYS A 68 -6.43 -6.09 -3.94
CA CYS A 68 -4.99 -5.99 -3.78
C CYS A 68 -4.64 -5.56 -2.37
N ALA A 69 -3.61 -6.19 -1.80
CA ALA A 69 -2.95 -5.70 -0.60
C ALA A 69 -2.43 -4.25 -0.81
N PRO A 70 -2.30 -3.43 0.24
CA PRO A 70 -2.42 -3.79 1.66
C PRO A 70 -3.84 -3.70 2.22
N ASP A 71 -4.23 -4.68 3.03
CA ASP A 71 -5.48 -4.69 3.79
C ASP A 71 -5.35 -4.10 5.20
N THR A 72 -4.16 -3.64 5.59
CA THR A 72 -3.91 -2.97 6.88
C THR A 72 -4.73 -1.70 7.06
N VAL A 73 -5.17 -1.07 5.95
CA VAL A 73 -6.12 0.06 5.99
C VAL A 73 -7.45 -0.30 6.64
N LEU A 74 -7.82 -1.58 6.71
CA LEU A 74 -9.01 -2.09 7.39
C LEU A 74 -8.77 -2.35 8.89
N GLY A 75 -7.54 -2.17 9.38
CA GLY A 75 -7.21 -2.32 10.79
C GLY A 75 -7.74 -1.19 11.67
N ALA A 76 -7.83 -1.48 12.96
CA ALA A 76 -8.36 -0.56 13.97
C ALA A 76 -7.69 0.82 13.92
N GLY A 77 -6.37 0.84 13.69
CA GLY A 77 -5.54 2.04 13.64
C GLY A 77 -6.03 3.05 12.60
N LEU A 78 -6.00 2.65 11.34
CA LEU A 78 -6.32 3.51 10.21
C LEU A 78 -7.82 3.77 10.07
N GLN A 79 -8.69 2.82 10.45
CA GLN A 79 -10.14 3.05 10.46
C GLN A 79 -10.55 4.07 11.53
N THR A 80 -9.92 4.03 12.71
CA THR A 80 -10.14 5.05 13.74
C THR A 80 -9.62 6.42 13.28
N CYS A 81 -8.44 6.48 12.67
CA CYS A 81 -7.93 7.72 12.06
C CYS A 81 -8.88 8.28 11.01
N ARG A 82 -9.43 7.40 10.16
CA ARG A 82 -10.39 7.78 9.12
C ARG A 82 -11.66 8.38 9.70
N GLN A 83 -12.23 7.74 10.73
CA GLN A 83 -13.41 8.27 11.41
C GLN A 83 -13.15 9.65 12.02
N LEU A 84 -12.02 9.81 12.73
CA LEU A 84 -11.67 11.09 13.38
C LEU A 84 -11.55 12.24 12.36
N ILE A 85 -10.99 11.98 11.18
CA ILE A 85 -10.93 12.97 10.10
C ILE A 85 -12.33 13.28 9.56
N ASP A 86 -13.13 12.25 9.27
CA ASP A 86 -14.47 12.41 8.71
C ASP A 86 -15.43 13.12 9.70
N GLU A 87 -15.24 12.97 11.02
CA GLU A 87 -15.97 13.67 12.07
C GLU A 87 -15.44 15.10 12.36
N GLY A 88 -14.36 15.51 11.70
CA GLY A 88 -13.79 16.85 11.84
C GLY A 88 -12.94 17.05 13.10
N ALA A 89 -12.43 15.99 13.73
CA ALA A 89 -11.67 16.08 14.98
C ALA A 89 -10.38 16.93 14.89
N ILE A 90 -9.88 17.16 13.67
CA ILE A 90 -8.73 18.04 13.36
C ILE A 90 -9.11 19.24 12.48
N GLY A 91 -10.41 19.52 12.28
CA GLY A 91 -10.88 20.56 11.36
C GLY A 91 -10.66 20.18 9.90
N ILE A 92 -10.18 21.12 9.08
CA ILE A 92 -9.92 20.89 7.64
C ILE A 92 -8.49 20.34 7.47
N PRO A 93 -8.30 19.09 7.00
CA PRO A 93 -6.97 18.57 6.70
C PRO A 93 -6.35 19.32 5.52
N TYR A 94 -5.15 19.85 5.69
CA TYR A 94 -4.46 20.62 4.64
C TYR A 94 -3.04 20.11 4.34
N ALA A 95 -2.43 19.36 5.25
CA ALA A 95 -1.13 18.76 5.01
C ALA A 95 -1.00 17.33 5.56
N ALA A 96 -0.07 16.57 5.00
CA ALA A 96 0.26 15.22 5.47
C ALA A 96 1.76 14.93 5.35
N SER A 97 2.26 14.02 6.19
CA SER A 97 3.65 13.56 6.16
C SER A 97 3.71 12.05 6.35
N GLY A 98 4.28 11.36 5.37
CA GLY A 98 4.63 9.95 5.43
C GLY A 98 6.14 9.76 5.45
N LEU A 99 6.66 9.00 6.41
CA LEU A 99 8.09 8.70 6.53
C LEU A 99 8.31 7.21 6.72
N ILE A 100 9.15 6.66 5.85
CA ILE A 100 9.56 5.27 5.82
C ILE A 100 11.09 5.25 5.75
N LEU A 101 11.76 5.44 6.88
CA LEU A 101 13.20 5.24 6.97
C LEU A 101 13.47 3.89 7.57
N MET A 102 14.06 2.98 6.80
CA MET A 102 14.38 1.64 7.26
C MET A 102 15.80 1.25 6.92
N ARG A 103 16.28 0.24 7.62
CA ARG A 103 17.57 -0.38 7.32
C ARG A 103 17.54 -0.99 5.93
N GLY A 104 18.67 -0.86 5.23
CA GLY A 104 18.88 -1.53 3.96
C GLY A 104 18.73 -3.04 4.08
N PRO A 105 18.39 -3.74 2.99
CA PRO A 105 18.27 -5.19 2.96
C PRO A 105 19.63 -5.92 3.06
N TYR A 106 20.67 -5.20 3.48
CA TYR A 106 22.04 -5.67 3.66
C TYR A 106 22.21 -6.54 4.91
N ASP A 107 21.14 -6.69 5.71
CA ASP A 107 21.05 -7.79 6.65
C ASP A 107 20.87 -9.07 5.85
N THR A 108 22.02 -9.61 5.50
CA THR A 108 22.26 -10.59 4.47
C THR A 108 21.75 -11.97 4.87
N ALA A 109 21.22 -12.15 6.10
CA ALA A 109 20.67 -13.39 6.66
C ALA A 109 19.55 -14.04 5.81
N ARG A 110 18.99 -13.32 4.84
CA ARG A 110 17.97 -13.83 3.92
C ARG A 110 18.59 -14.40 2.64
N PRO A 111 18.28 -15.66 2.24
CA PRO A 111 18.81 -16.26 1.02
C PRO A 111 18.55 -15.47 -0.27
N ASN A 112 17.40 -14.77 -0.35
CA ASN A 112 16.96 -14.02 -1.54
C ASN A 112 17.08 -12.49 -1.37
N PHE A 113 18.04 -12.00 -0.58
CA PHE A 113 18.16 -10.56 -0.31
C PHE A 113 18.37 -9.72 -1.59
N GLN A 114 18.93 -10.29 -2.66
CA GLN A 114 19.20 -9.59 -3.93
C GLN A 114 17.92 -9.07 -4.58
N SER A 115 16.80 -9.78 -4.42
CA SER A 115 15.50 -9.32 -4.94
C SER A 115 15.12 -7.96 -4.35
N TYR A 116 15.51 -7.68 -3.09
CA TYR A 116 15.28 -6.40 -2.42
C TYR A 116 16.15 -5.24 -2.94
N LEU A 117 17.10 -5.52 -3.83
CA LEU A 117 17.94 -4.52 -4.51
C LEU A 117 17.42 -4.15 -5.90
N GLN A 118 16.36 -4.84 -6.34
CA GLN A 118 15.71 -4.66 -7.63
C GLN A 118 14.37 -3.93 -7.46
N LEU A 119 13.92 -3.30 -8.55
CA LEU A 119 12.64 -2.62 -8.60
C LEU A 119 11.52 -3.60 -8.23
N GLY A 120 10.57 -3.14 -7.41
CA GLY A 120 9.44 -3.96 -6.94
C GLY A 120 9.57 -4.43 -5.49
N TRP A 121 10.81 -4.49 -4.97
CA TRP A 121 11.11 -4.79 -3.57
C TRP A 121 11.88 -3.66 -2.88
N ASP A 122 12.08 -2.55 -3.59
CA ASP A 122 12.60 -1.30 -3.07
C ASP A 122 11.55 -0.58 -2.22
N PRO A 123 11.91 0.38 -1.34
CA PRO A 123 10.95 0.92 -0.39
C PRO A 123 9.74 1.61 -1.05
N LEU A 124 9.86 2.08 -2.30
CA LEU A 124 8.76 2.74 -3.00
C LEU A 124 7.72 1.75 -3.52
N PHE A 125 8.12 0.58 -4.03
CA PHE A 125 7.16 -0.46 -4.44
C PHE A 125 6.79 -1.45 -3.32
N ASP A 126 7.62 -1.58 -2.30
CA ASP A 126 7.45 -2.55 -1.21
C ASP A 126 6.67 -1.94 -0.03
N MET A 127 7.08 -0.76 0.42
CA MET A 127 6.64 -0.20 1.70
C MET A 127 5.77 1.04 1.54
N ALA A 128 6.03 1.86 0.52
CA ALA A 128 5.18 2.99 0.23
C ALA A 128 3.73 2.61 -0.13
N PRO A 129 3.37 1.43 -0.69
CA PRO A 129 1.97 1.09 -0.89
C PRO A 129 1.14 1.13 0.39
N TYR A 130 1.69 0.76 1.55
CA TYR A 130 1.01 0.92 2.85
C TYR A 130 0.65 2.39 3.12
N TYR A 131 1.60 3.29 2.92
CA TYR A 131 1.45 4.71 3.23
C TYR A 131 0.59 5.43 2.19
N LEU A 132 0.79 5.14 0.90
CA LEU A 132 0.01 5.71 -0.19
C LEU A 132 -1.44 5.26 -0.12
N THR A 133 -1.70 3.97 0.15
CA THR A 133 -3.08 3.46 0.34
C THR A 133 -3.74 4.08 1.56
N ALA A 134 -2.99 4.24 2.67
CA ALA A 134 -3.50 4.92 3.87
C ALA A 134 -3.81 6.40 3.59
N LEU A 135 -2.91 7.15 2.94
CA LEU A 135 -3.13 8.54 2.56
C LEU A 135 -4.34 8.70 1.63
N VAL A 136 -4.49 7.81 0.64
CA VAL A 136 -5.66 7.79 -0.25
C VAL A 136 -6.95 7.50 0.54
N ASN A 137 -6.90 6.57 1.50
CA ASN A 137 -8.05 6.27 2.35
C ASN A 137 -8.41 7.43 3.28
N LEU A 138 -7.44 8.18 3.81
CA LEU A 138 -7.67 9.27 4.75
C LEU A 138 -8.08 10.57 4.04
N LEU A 139 -7.41 10.92 2.94
CA LEU A 139 -7.53 12.23 2.28
C LEU A 139 -8.19 12.19 0.89
N GLY A 140 -8.28 11.02 0.26
CA GLY A 140 -8.77 10.87 -1.11
C GLY A 140 -7.65 10.77 -2.16
N PRO A 141 -7.98 10.78 -3.45
CA PRO A 141 -7.02 10.54 -4.52
C PRO A 141 -5.99 11.67 -4.67
N VAL A 142 -4.80 11.31 -5.14
CA VAL A 142 -3.74 12.25 -5.52
C VAL A 142 -3.95 12.69 -6.97
N ARG A 143 -3.71 13.96 -7.27
CA ARG A 143 -3.87 14.54 -8.61
C ARG A 143 -2.54 14.76 -9.31
N LYS A 144 -1.49 15.08 -8.55
CA LYS A 144 -0.18 15.47 -9.09
C LYS A 144 0.92 15.12 -8.10
N VAL A 145 2.07 14.75 -8.63
CA VAL A 145 3.27 14.45 -7.83
C VAL A 145 4.48 15.20 -8.35
N SER A 146 5.41 15.48 -7.44
CA SER A 146 6.78 15.85 -7.80
C SER A 146 7.74 15.14 -6.84
N GLY A 147 8.80 14.52 -7.36
CA GLY A 147 9.68 13.71 -6.53
C GLY A 147 11.10 13.59 -7.03
N PHE A 148 11.92 13.04 -6.15
CA PHE A 148 13.31 12.70 -6.36
C PHE A 148 13.51 11.23 -6.02
N ALA A 149 14.33 10.55 -6.82
CA ALA A 149 14.72 9.17 -6.61
C ALA A 149 16.23 9.07 -6.80
N THR A 150 16.91 8.58 -5.78
CA THR A 150 18.37 8.40 -5.81
C THR A 150 18.71 7.01 -5.32
N ASN A 151 19.83 6.50 -5.82
CA ASN A 151 20.45 5.33 -5.24
C ASN A 151 21.69 5.79 -4.46
N VAL A 152 21.71 5.53 -3.15
CA VAL A 152 22.82 5.94 -2.26
C VAL A 152 24.05 5.07 -2.50
N ARG A 153 23.86 3.80 -2.87
CA ARG A 153 24.93 2.83 -3.11
C ARG A 153 24.67 2.10 -4.42
N PRO A 154 25.52 2.24 -5.45
CA PRO A 154 25.32 1.55 -6.72
C PRO A 154 25.52 0.03 -6.61
N SER A 155 26.16 -0.44 -5.54
CA SER A 155 26.43 -1.84 -5.25
C SER A 155 26.67 -2.06 -3.76
N ILE A 156 26.52 -3.30 -3.31
CA ILE A 156 26.86 -3.71 -1.94
C ILE A 156 27.67 -5.01 -1.93
N THR A 157 28.44 -5.22 -0.86
CA THR A 157 29.10 -6.50 -0.57
C THR A 157 28.22 -7.33 0.36
N VAL A 158 28.01 -8.60 0.00
CA VAL A 158 27.17 -9.53 0.77
C VAL A 158 27.94 -10.04 1.98
N ASP A 159 27.51 -9.68 3.19
CA ASP A 159 28.24 -10.01 4.42
C ASP A 159 27.65 -11.22 5.19
N ASN A 160 26.62 -11.91 4.67
CA ASN A 160 26.04 -13.07 5.38
C ASN A 160 26.87 -14.30 5.07
N PRO A 161 27.46 -14.95 6.09
CA PRO A 161 28.21 -16.18 5.89
C PRO A 161 27.36 -17.32 5.32
N ASP A 162 26.05 -17.34 5.55
CA ASP A 162 25.14 -18.37 5.05
C ASP A 162 24.66 -18.14 3.61
N SER A 163 25.01 -17.00 3.00
CA SER A 163 24.63 -16.68 1.62
C SER A 163 25.61 -17.32 0.63
N PRO A 164 25.13 -17.92 -0.48
CA PRO A 164 26.01 -18.40 -1.55
C PRO A 164 26.80 -17.27 -2.23
N LEU A 165 26.40 -16.01 -2.01
CA LEU A 165 27.09 -14.83 -2.51
C LEU A 165 27.99 -14.16 -1.47
N HIS A 166 28.25 -14.78 -0.31
CA HIS A 166 29.11 -14.18 0.73
C HIS A 166 30.44 -13.67 0.16
N GLY A 167 30.79 -12.43 0.50
CA GLY A 167 31.98 -11.73 0.01
C GLY A 167 31.88 -11.18 -1.41
N GLN A 168 30.83 -11.50 -2.17
CA GLN A 168 30.63 -10.96 -3.52
C GLN A 168 30.01 -9.56 -3.47
N THR A 169 30.32 -8.74 -4.47
CA THR A 169 29.67 -7.43 -4.69
C THR A 169 28.53 -7.60 -5.69
N VAL A 170 27.33 -7.17 -5.32
CA VAL A 170 26.13 -7.21 -6.17
C VAL A 170 25.62 -5.80 -6.48
N PRO A 171 25.07 -5.56 -7.68
CA PRO A 171 24.55 -4.25 -8.05
C PRO A 171 23.23 -3.94 -7.32
N VAL A 172 22.99 -2.65 -7.08
CA VAL A 172 21.70 -2.12 -6.63
C VAL A 172 21.11 -1.35 -7.80
N THR A 173 20.01 -1.85 -8.35
CA THR A 173 19.36 -1.23 -9.52
C THR A 173 18.14 -0.39 -9.14
N ALA A 174 17.56 -0.63 -7.98
CA ALA A 174 16.43 0.14 -7.49
C ALA A 174 16.83 1.49 -6.84
N PRO A 175 15.95 2.50 -6.89
CA PRO A 175 16.12 3.74 -6.13
C PRO A 175 15.82 3.48 -4.65
N LEU A 176 16.86 3.27 -3.84
CA LEU A 176 16.71 3.00 -2.41
C LEU A 176 16.45 4.26 -1.55
N ASN A 177 16.41 5.45 -2.13
CA ASN A 177 16.04 6.69 -1.45
C ASN A 177 15.14 7.53 -2.35
N THR A 178 13.88 7.66 -1.96
CA THR A 178 12.86 8.43 -2.67
C THR A 178 12.20 9.44 -1.75
N ALA A 179 11.89 10.61 -2.30
CA ALA A 179 11.12 11.64 -1.61
C ALA A 179 10.19 12.34 -2.60
N ALA A 180 8.96 12.62 -2.19
CA ALA A 180 7.96 13.21 -3.05
C ALA A 180 7.02 14.16 -2.29
N THR A 181 6.49 15.13 -3.03
CA THR A 181 5.32 15.94 -2.66
C THR A 181 4.12 15.47 -3.48
N LEU A 182 2.97 15.34 -2.83
CA LEU A 182 1.72 14.83 -3.37
C LEU A 182 0.66 15.94 -3.26
N GLU A 183 0.02 16.31 -4.36
CA GLU A 183 -1.12 17.23 -4.36
C GLU A 183 -2.41 16.40 -4.46
N PHE A 184 -3.25 16.44 -3.43
CA PHE A 184 -4.51 15.70 -3.39
C PHE A 184 -5.62 16.43 -4.14
N ALA A 185 -6.63 15.69 -4.61
CA ALA A 185 -7.76 16.25 -5.35
C ALA A 185 -8.60 17.23 -4.51
N ASN A 186 -8.59 17.08 -3.17
CA ASN A 186 -9.24 18.00 -2.25
C ASN A 186 -8.39 19.25 -1.91
N GLY A 187 -7.20 19.38 -2.48
CA GLY A 187 -6.29 20.52 -2.27
C GLY A 187 -5.28 20.36 -1.13
N ALA A 188 -5.34 19.27 -0.34
CA ALA A 188 -4.31 18.98 0.64
C ALA A 188 -2.95 18.69 -0.02
N ILE A 189 -1.85 18.98 0.68
CA ILE A 189 -0.48 18.72 0.21
C ILE A 189 0.22 17.76 1.15
N GLY A 190 0.60 16.59 0.66
CA GLY A 190 1.34 15.59 1.42
C GLY A 190 2.82 15.52 1.03
N THR A 191 3.65 14.99 1.93
CA THR A 191 4.99 14.51 1.61
C THR A 191 5.11 13.03 1.90
N LEU A 192 5.96 12.35 1.14
CA LEU A 192 6.35 10.97 1.38
C LEU A 192 7.87 10.87 1.23
N GLN A 193 8.57 10.33 2.22
CA GLN A 193 9.96 9.91 2.08
C GLN A 193 10.10 8.43 2.40
N ALA A 194 10.69 7.67 1.47
CA ALA A 194 10.92 6.24 1.62
C ALA A 194 12.36 5.89 1.27
N ALA A 195 13.12 5.39 2.26
CA ALA A 195 14.53 5.09 2.12
C ALA A 195 14.98 3.83 2.89
N LYS A 196 15.93 3.09 2.30
CA LYS A 196 16.52 1.84 2.80
C LYS A 196 18.00 2.00 3.21
N GLU A 197 18.34 3.02 4.02
CA GLU A 197 19.70 3.27 4.52
C GLU A 197 19.75 3.63 6.03
N ALA A 198 18.63 3.51 6.74
CA ALA A 198 18.53 3.97 8.13
C ALA A 198 19.14 2.98 9.14
N PHE A 199 19.41 3.46 10.35
CA PHE A 199 19.90 2.65 11.48
C PHE A 199 18.73 2.07 12.31
N GLY A 200 17.83 1.36 11.65
CA GLY A 200 16.61 0.82 12.27
C GLY A 200 15.39 1.09 11.41
N TYR A 201 14.20 1.09 12.02
CA TYR A 201 12.95 1.41 11.35
C TYR A 201 12.29 2.61 12.03
N THR A 202 11.96 3.64 11.26
CA THR A 202 11.35 4.89 11.72
C THR A 202 10.12 5.20 10.86
N PRO A 203 8.98 4.55 11.16
CA PRO A 203 7.69 4.85 10.53
C PRO A 203 7.07 6.11 11.13
N ARG A 204 6.53 7.01 10.30
CA ARG A 204 5.64 8.10 10.75
C ARG A 204 4.56 8.37 9.72
N LEU A 205 3.31 8.51 10.17
CA LEU A 205 2.20 9.03 9.38
C LEU A 205 1.48 10.11 10.18
N GLU A 206 1.38 11.31 9.61
CA GLU A 206 0.84 12.48 10.30
C GLU A 206 -0.09 13.25 9.36
N ILE A 207 -1.26 13.65 9.85
CA ILE A 207 -2.22 14.50 9.14
C ILE A 207 -2.38 15.80 9.92
N TYR A 208 -2.22 16.93 9.24
CA TYR A 208 -2.28 18.27 9.81
C TYR A 208 -3.58 18.93 9.37
N GLY A 209 -4.38 19.34 10.34
CA GLY A 209 -5.62 20.07 10.12
C GLY A 209 -5.65 21.41 10.85
N THR A 210 -6.66 22.22 10.56
CA THR A 210 -6.82 23.56 11.12
C THR A 210 -7.05 23.59 12.63
N GLU A 211 -7.50 22.47 13.22
CA GLU A 211 -7.88 22.36 14.64
C GLU A 211 -7.10 21.28 15.39
N GLY A 212 -6.13 20.62 14.74
CA GLY A 212 -5.28 19.62 15.39
C GLY A 212 -4.35 18.88 14.43
N ILE A 213 -3.46 18.09 15.01
CA ILE A 213 -2.55 17.19 14.29
C ILE A 213 -2.89 15.77 14.70
N LEU A 214 -3.22 14.92 13.74
CA LEU A 214 -3.42 13.49 13.94
C LEU A 214 -2.12 12.74 13.66
N TYR A 215 -1.59 12.08 14.68
CA TYR A 215 -0.49 11.12 14.58
C TYR A 215 -1.10 9.72 14.46
N ALA A 216 -0.96 9.10 13.28
CA ALA A 216 -1.49 7.77 13.00
C ALA A 216 -0.46 6.68 13.36
N ASN A 217 -0.94 5.45 13.48
CA ASN A 217 -0.08 4.28 13.63
C ASN A 217 0.74 4.02 12.34
N ASP A 218 1.74 3.15 12.43
CA ASP A 218 2.46 2.65 11.25
C ASP A 218 1.48 1.96 10.29
N PRO A 219 1.29 2.45 9.05
CA PRO A 219 0.39 1.84 8.06
C PRO A 219 0.71 0.39 7.68
N ASN A 220 1.91 -0.11 7.97
CA ASN A 220 2.25 -1.53 7.82
C ASN A 220 1.64 -2.44 8.92
N MET A 221 1.04 -1.83 9.95
CA MET A 221 0.40 -2.51 11.08
C MET A 221 -1.11 -2.24 11.09
N PHE A 222 -1.86 -3.17 11.70
CA PHE A 222 -3.30 -3.05 11.87
C PHE A 222 -3.69 -2.16 13.07
N GLY A 223 -2.82 -2.14 14.08
CA GLY A 223 -2.91 -1.28 15.26
C GLY A 223 -1.63 -0.49 15.51
N GLY A 224 -1.48 0.01 16.72
CA GLY A 224 -0.53 1.06 17.13
C GLY A 224 -1.24 2.29 17.69
N ALA A 225 -0.51 3.10 18.45
CA ALA A 225 -1.05 4.30 19.09
C ALA A 225 -1.54 5.31 18.05
N ILE A 226 -2.65 5.97 18.37
CA ILE A 226 -3.21 7.10 17.63
C ILE A 226 -3.26 8.28 18.58
N GLN A 227 -2.80 9.45 18.16
CA GLN A 227 -2.81 10.62 19.02
C GLN A 227 -3.30 11.86 18.27
N ILE A 228 -4.02 12.74 18.95
CA ILE A 228 -4.33 14.08 18.46
C ILE A 228 -3.60 15.09 19.30
N LYS A 229 -2.82 15.97 18.66
CA LYS A 229 -2.30 17.18 19.29
C LYS A 229 -3.22 18.36 19.01
N ARG A 230 -3.74 18.95 20.08
CA ARG A 230 -4.64 20.10 20.07
C ARG A 230 -3.86 21.42 19.95
N PRO A 231 -4.52 22.54 19.58
CA PRO A 231 -3.86 23.84 19.42
C PRO A 231 -3.25 24.39 20.71
N ASP A 232 -3.77 23.99 21.88
CA ASP A 232 -3.23 24.33 23.20
C ASP A 232 -1.96 23.51 23.55
N GLY A 233 -1.57 22.58 22.69
CA GLY A 233 -0.40 21.71 22.86
C GLY A 233 -0.70 20.38 23.55
N THR A 234 -1.93 20.15 24.03
CA THR A 234 -2.34 18.89 24.65
C THR A 234 -2.24 17.74 23.65
N LEU A 235 -1.68 16.61 24.07
CA LEU A 235 -1.59 15.39 23.28
C LEU A 235 -2.52 14.33 23.89
N GLU A 236 -3.53 13.94 23.12
CA GLU A 236 -4.58 12.99 23.53
C GLU A 236 -4.35 11.66 22.81
N GLU A 237 -4.24 10.56 23.54
CA GLU A 237 -4.28 9.22 22.94
C GLU A 237 -5.73 8.83 22.65
N MET A 238 -6.00 8.40 21.42
CA MET A 238 -7.34 8.11 20.95
C MET A 238 -7.60 6.59 21.03
N PRO A 239 -8.68 6.15 21.70
CA PRO A 239 -9.04 4.74 21.71
C PRO A 239 -9.51 4.28 20.33
N TYR A 240 -9.35 2.99 20.04
CA TYR A 240 -9.90 2.43 18.81
C TYR A 240 -11.43 2.45 18.83
N SER A 241 -11.99 2.90 17.72
CA SER A 241 -13.41 2.80 17.42
C SER A 241 -13.77 1.57 16.59
N HIS A 242 -12.78 0.94 15.95
CA HIS A 242 -12.94 -0.23 15.10
C HIS A 242 -12.17 -1.44 15.65
N GLY A 243 -12.61 -2.64 15.28
CA GLY A 243 -11.93 -3.89 15.57
C GLY A 243 -10.65 -4.10 14.75
N TYR A 244 -10.06 -5.30 14.85
CA TYR A 244 -8.86 -5.69 14.09
C TYR A 244 -7.62 -4.85 14.43
N GLY A 245 -7.31 -4.68 15.72
CA GLY A 245 -6.06 -4.03 16.16
C GLY A 245 -4.84 -4.95 16.11
N GLU A 246 -5.05 -6.25 16.00
CA GLU A 246 -4.00 -7.28 15.86
C GLU A 246 -3.79 -7.64 14.39
N ASN A 247 -2.74 -8.43 14.11
CA ASN A 247 -2.44 -8.87 12.74
C ASN A 247 -3.61 -9.65 12.13
N SER A 248 -4.31 -8.98 11.22
CA SER A 248 -5.56 -9.46 10.62
C SER A 248 -5.45 -9.61 9.10
N ARG A 249 -4.23 -9.89 8.59
CA ARG A 249 -4.01 -10.16 7.16
C ARG A 249 -4.96 -11.24 6.69
N GLY A 250 -5.66 -10.95 5.59
CA GLY A 250 -6.77 -11.75 5.10
C GLY A 250 -8.13 -11.07 5.27
N ILE A 251 -8.23 -10.01 6.08
CA ILE A 251 -9.48 -9.22 6.16
C ILE A 251 -9.85 -8.59 4.82
N GLY A 252 -8.88 -8.21 3.99
CA GLY A 252 -9.17 -7.63 2.67
C GLY A 252 -9.85 -8.62 1.72
N ILE A 253 -9.43 -9.89 1.71
CA ILE A 253 -10.11 -10.92 0.92
C ILE A 253 -11.46 -11.30 1.55
N ALA A 254 -11.57 -11.30 2.88
CA ALA A 254 -12.85 -11.51 3.55
C ALA A 254 -13.88 -10.40 3.21
N ASP A 255 -13.45 -9.13 3.21
CA ASP A 255 -14.26 -7.98 2.77
C ASP A 255 -14.66 -8.14 1.30
N MET A 256 -13.72 -8.55 0.45
CA MET A 256 -14.01 -8.84 -0.95
C MET A 256 -15.06 -9.93 -1.13
N ALA A 257 -14.97 -11.02 -0.36
CA ALA A 257 -15.95 -12.11 -0.40
C ALA A 257 -17.35 -11.64 0.03
N HIS A 258 -17.47 -10.87 1.11
CA HIS A 258 -18.75 -10.30 1.55
C HIS A 258 -19.32 -9.36 0.49
N ALA A 259 -18.46 -8.50 -0.07
CA ALA A 259 -18.84 -7.55 -1.09
C ALA A 259 -19.33 -8.21 -2.39
N ILE A 260 -18.76 -9.36 -2.77
CA ILE A 260 -19.24 -10.17 -3.91
C ILE A 260 -20.66 -10.67 -3.63
N ARG A 261 -20.93 -11.15 -2.41
CA ARG A 261 -22.24 -11.69 -2.03
C ARG A 261 -23.34 -10.63 -1.96
N SER A 262 -23.02 -9.43 -1.47
CA SER A 262 -23.98 -8.34 -1.31
C SER A 262 -24.06 -7.39 -2.50
N GLY A 263 -23.09 -7.42 -3.40
CA GLY A 263 -23.00 -6.52 -4.54
C GLY A 263 -22.40 -5.15 -4.24
N ARG A 264 -21.98 -4.84 -3.01
CA ARG A 264 -21.27 -3.58 -2.71
C ARG A 264 -19.84 -3.59 -3.26
N PRO A 265 -19.16 -2.43 -3.43
CA PRO A 265 -17.72 -2.39 -3.67
C PRO A 265 -16.91 -2.94 -2.48
N HIS A 266 -15.80 -3.61 -2.75
CA HIS A 266 -14.81 -3.99 -1.74
C HIS A 266 -13.77 -2.88 -1.56
N ARG A 267 -13.20 -2.80 -0.36
CA ARG A 267 -12.42 -1.63 0.08
C ARG A 267 -10.97 -1.69 -0.38
N ALA A 268 -10.35 -2.87 -0.34
CA ALA A 268 -9.02 -3.14 -0.86
C ALA A 268 -9.08 -3.49 -2.36
N ASN A 269 -9.62 -2.57 -3.18
CA ASN A 269 -9.90 -2.83 -4.60
C ASN A 269 -8.76 -2.46 -5.54
N GLY A 270 -8.82 -3.03 -6.75
CA GLY A 270 -7.84 -2.83 -7.82
C GLY A 270 -7.73 -1.39 -8.33
N GLU A 271 -8.79 -0.58 -8.27
CA GLU A 271 -8.75 0.82 -8.71
C GLU A 271 -7.87 1.67 -7.78
N VAL A 272 -8.00 1.48 -6.45
CA VAL A 272 -7.09 2.09 -5.47
C VAL A 272 -5.67 1.60 -5.69
N ALA A 273 -5.48 0.30 -5.92
CA ALA A 273 -4.16 -0.28 -6.14
C ALA A 273 -3.49 0.29 -7.40
N ARG A 274 -4.23 0.42 -8.51
CA ARG A 274 -3.77 1.06 -9.75
C ARG A 274 -3.44 2.54 -9.54
N HIS A 275 -4.23 3.24 -8.75
CA HIS A 275 -3.94 4.64 -8.41
C HIS A 275 -2.64 4.78 -7.61
N VAL A 276 -2.40 3.86 -6.66
CA VAL A 276 -1.13 3.78 -5.92
C VAL A 276 0.05 3.49 -6.85
N ILE A 277 -0.12 2.60 -7.85
CA ILE A 277 0.90 2.39 -8.89
C ILE A 277 1.15 3.66 -9.71
N ASP A 278 0.12 4.41 -10.06
CA ASP A 278 0.23 5.69 -10.79
C ASP A 278 1.04 6.72 -10.00
N ILE A 279 0.78 6.83 -8.69
CA ILE A 279 1.54 7.70 -7.79
C ILE A 279 3.02 7.27 -7.77
N THR A 280 3.28 5.98 -7.55
CA THR A 280 4.63 5.43 -7.47
C THR A 280 5.41 5.65 -8.76
N LEU A 281 4.83 5.34 -9.92
CA LEU A 281 5.45 5.56 -11.21
C LEU A 281 5.62 7.05 -11.52
N GLY A 282 4.64 7.88 -11.18
CA GLY A 282 4.72 9.33 -11.34
C GLY A 282 5.83 9.98 -10.52
N ILE A 283 6.15 9.44 -9.33
CA ILE A 283 7.30 9.89 -8.53
C ILE A 283 8.61 9.62 -9.28
N LEU A 284 8.76 8.43 -9.85
CA LEU A 284 9.96 8.06 -10.62
C LEU A 284 10.07 8.84 -11.93
N GLU A 285 8.96 9.00 -12.66
CA GLU A 285 8.91 9.81 -13.87
C GLU A 285 9.24 11.28 -13.56
N SER A 286 8.72 11.82 -12.46
CA SER A 286 9.02 13.18 -12.01
C SER A 286 10.52 13.37 -11.77
N ALA A 287 11.15 12.41 -11.08
CA ALA A 287 12.58 12.45 -10.80
C ALA A 287 13.41 12.37 -12.09
N GLN A 288 13.01 11.53 -13.05
CA GLN A 288 13.73 11.36 -14.31
C GLN A 288 13.57 12.55 -15.27
N SER A 289 12.38 13.15 -15.31
CA SER A 289 12.02 14.21 -16.26
C SER A 289 12.16 15.63 -15.71
N GLU A 290 12.57 15.77 -14.44
CA GLU A 290 12.78 17.05 -13.74
C GLU A 290 11.55 17.99 -13.77
N ARG A 291 10.35 17.40 -13.75
CA ARG A 291 9.06 18.12 -13.77
C ARG A 291 8.05 17.47 -12.85
N HIS A 292 6.98 18.18 -12.52
CA HIS A 292 5.83 17.57 -11.86
C HIS A 292 5.01 16.74 -12.86
N ILE A 293 4.41 15.64 -12.37
CA ILE A 293 3.61 14.71 -13.17
C ILE A 293 2.15 14.81 -12.71
N ALA A 294 1.26 15.12 -13.65
CA ALA A 294 -0.17 14.96 -13.43
C ALA A 294 -0.53 13.49 -13.57
N LEU A 295 -1.23 12.94 -12.58
CA LEU A 295 -1.62 11.54 -12.58
C LEU A 295 -2.74 11.31 -13.60
N THR A 296 -2.75 10.13 -14.20
CA THR A 296 -3.71 9.74 -15.25
C THR A 296 -4.93 9.04 -14.66
N THR A 297 -4.79 8.53 -13.43
CA THR A 297 -5.82 7.80 -12.70
C THR A 297 -6.37 8.61 -11.54
N SER A 298 -7.56 8.22 -11.10
CA SER A 298 -8.19 8.61 -9.85
C SER A 298 -8.88 7.39 -9.26
N CYS A 299 -9.32 7.47 -8.01
CA CYS A 299 -10.14 6.44 -7.40
C CYS A 299 -11.19 7.08 -6.50
N GLU A 300 -12.29 6.36 -6.28
CA GLU A 300 -13.19 6.70 -5.18
C GLU A 300 -12.51 6.35 -3.86
N ARG A 301 -12.64 7.24 -2.87
CA ARG A 301 -12.17 6.97 -1.51
C ARG A 301 -13.04 5.85 -0.91
N PRO A 302 -12.48 4.67 -0.58
CA PRO A 302 -13.29 3.56 -0.07
C PRO A 302 -14.13 3.95 1.16
N ALA A 303 -15.32 3.36 1.26
CA ALA A 303 -16.16 3.49 2.45
C ALA A 303 -15.42 2.91 3.67
N PRO A 304 -15.51 3.55 4.86
CA PRO A 304 -14.94 2.95 6.07
C PRO A 304 -15.71 1.68 6.46
N LEU A 305 -15.11 0.85 7.30
CA LEU A 305 -15.85 -0.19 8.00
C LEU A 305 -16.86 0.46 8.96
N PRO A 306 -18.03 -0.14 9.20
CA PRO A 306 -18.91 0.34 10.26
C PRO A 306 -18.27 0.20 11.65
N VAL A 307 -18.55 1.17 12.51
CA VAL A 307 -18.20 1.12 13.93
C VAL A 307 -19.03 0.02 14.61
N GLY A 308 -18.44 -0.68 15.57
CA GLY A 308 -19.13 -1.66 16.40
C GLY A 308 -19.24 -3.08 15.84
N LEU A 309 -18.59 -3.38 14.71
CA LEU A 309 -18.45 -4.76 14.22
C LEU A 309 -17.68 -5.62 15.24
N ALA A 310 -18.19 -6.83 15.51
CA ALA A 310 -17.44 -7.79 16.32
C ALA A 310 -16.24 -8.36 15.53
N HIS A 311 -15.27 -8.93 16.23
CA HIS A 311 -14.13 -9.56 15.56
C HIS A 311 -14.62 -10.72 14.67
N GLY A 312 -14.25 -10.68 13.39
CA GLY A 312 -14.66 -11.66 12.39
C GLY A 312 -15.93 -11.27 11.61
N GLU A 313 -16.61 -10.19 11.99
CA GLU A 313 -17.76 -9.66 11.26
C GLU A 313 -17.36 -8.59 10.25
N LEU A 314 -18.04 -8.61 9.10
CA LEU A 314 -17.94 -7.61 8.05
C LEU A 314 -19.35 -7.22 7.63
N ASP A 315 -19.52 -5.99 7.17
CA ASP A 315 -20.80 -5.50 6.67
C ASP A 315 -21.17 -6.17 5.35
N ALA A 316 -22.47 -6.46 5.20
CA ALA A 316 -23.06 -6.92 3.96
C ALA A 316 -22.95 -5.81 2.92
#